data_AF-A0A4Y2JRW1-F1
#
_entry.id   AF-A0A4Y2JRW1-F1
#
_cell.length_a   1.000
_cell.length_b   1.000
_cell.length_c   1.000
_cell.angle_alpha   90.00
_cell.angle_beta   90.00
_cell.angle_gamma   90.00
#
_symmetry.space_group_name_H-M   'P 1'
#
loop_
_entity.id
_entity.type
_entity.pdbx_description
1 polymer ?
#
loop_
_entity_poly.entity_id
_entity_poly.type
_entity_poly.pdbx_seq_one_letter_code
_entity_poly.pdbx_strand_id
1 'polypeptide(L)'
;MTHVDALSRSPINIFCISFDNILPRLKSAQDSDNEVKAIKELLRISAYEDCCDPNGILYKFVEGKELVVVPDNMQTEIIRNAHERGHTGVKYTEKHLQDYYYIPKLRQKVEKIISNCVHCI
;
A
#
# COMPACT_ATOMS: atom_id res chain seq x y z
N MET A 1 -32.69 14.97 -28.79
CA MET A 1 -32.69 14.57 -27.37
C MET A 1 -32.00 13.23 -27.25
N THR A 2 -30.83 13.24 -26.60
CA THR A 2 -30.01 12.13 -26.04
C THR A 2 -28.81 12.87 -25.45
N HIS A 3 -28.81 13.37 -24.21
CA HIS A 3 -28.69 12.63 -22.94
C HIS A 3 -27.60 11.55 -23.08
N VAL A 4 -26.41 11.64 -22.47
CA VAL A 4 -26.08 12.09 -21.11
C VAL A 4 -24.66 12.69 -21.06
N ASP A 5 -24.46 13.63 -20.15
CA ASP A 5 -23.15 14.04 -19.64
C ASP A 5 -22.38 12.85 -19.04
N ALA A 6 -21.23 12.54 -19.62
CA ALA A 6 -20.17 11.85 -18.88
C ALA A 6 -19.34 12.94 -18.19
N LEU A 7 -19.92 13.54 -17.14
CA LEU A 7 -19.13 14.21 -16.11
C LEU A 7 -17.92 13.34 -15.85
N SER A 8 -16.74 13.91 -16.16
CA SER A 8 -15.43 13.45 -15.74
C SER A 8 -15.59 12.80 -14.37
N ARG A 9 -15.62 11.47 -14.33
CA ARG A 9 -15.47 10.74 -13.07
C ARG A 9 -14.01 10.88 -12.72
N SER A 10 -13.61 12.10 -12.34
CA SER A 10 -12.50 12.31 -11.42
C SER A 10 -12.79 11.33 -10.29
N PRO A 11 -11.95 10.30 -10.07
CA PRO A 11 -12.20 9.34 -9.01
C PRO A 11 -12.34 10.18 -7.75
N ILE A 12 -13.54 10.14 -7.16
CA ILE A 12 -13.83 10.89 -5.97
C ILE A 12 -12.71 10.52 -5.00
N ASN A 13 -12.07 11.57 -4.47
CA ASN A 13 -10.93 11.54 -3.57
C ASN A 13 -11.23 10.83 -2.22
N ILE A 14 -12.23 9.93 -2.18
CA ILE A 14 -12.71 9.12 -1.06
C ILE A 14 -11.61 8.18 -0.53
N PHE A 15 -10.61 7.86 -1.35
CA PHE A 15 -9.60 6.86 -1.03
C PHE A 15 -8.25 7.41 -0.58
N CYS A 16 -8.11 8.72 -0.34
CA CYS A 16 -6.91 9.24 0.31
C CYS A 16 -6.75 8.57 1.68
N ILE A 17 -5.82 7.63 1.81
CA ILE A 17 -5.25 7.30 3.10
C ILE A 17 -4.52 8.58 3.47
N SER A 18 -5.00 9.31 4.47
CA SER A 18 -4.30 10.50 4.95
C SER A 18 -2.89 10.05 5.36
N PHE A 19 -1.92 10.30 4.47
CA PHE A 19 -0.54 9.87 4.64
C PHE A 19 0.07 10.50 5.90
N ASP A 20 -0.39 11.69 6.27
CA ASP A 20 0.16 12.49 7.36
C ASP A 20 0.09 11.77 8.72
N ASN A 21 -0.95 10.96 8.95
CA ASN A 21 -1.11 10.21 10.20
C ASN A 21 -0.48 8.80 10.17
N ILE A 22 -0.23 8.23 8.99
CA ILE A 22 0.30 6.86 8.86
C ILE A 22 1.82 6.83 8.76
N LEU A 23 2.46 7.87 8.20
CA LEU A 23 3.90 7.89 7.96
C LEU A 23 4.74 7.74 9.25
N PRO A 24 4.45 8.42 10.38
CA PRO A 24 5.21 8.23 11.61
C PRO A 24 5.08 6.80 12.18
N ARG A 25 3.86 6.23 12.12
CA ARG A 25 3.61 4.84 12.54
C ARG A 25 4.35 3.86 11.64
N LEU A 26 4.34 4.10 10.33
CA LEU A 26 4.99 3.26 9.33
C LEU A 26 6.51 3.28 9.52
N LYS A 27 7.11 4.45 9.74
CA LYS A 27 8.53 4.57 10.06
C LYS A 27 8.89 3.76 11.30
N SER A 28 8.15 3.95 12.41
CA SER A 28 8.37 3.22 13.65
C SER A 28 8.23 1.69 13.48
N ALA A 29 7.25 1.25 12.69
CA ALA A 29 7.04 -0.16 12.38
C ALA A 29 8.17 -0.74 11.51
N GLN A 30 8.63 0.01 10.49
CA GLN A 30 9.82 -0.37 9.71
C GLN A 30 11.07 -0.46 10.59
N ASP A 31 11.23 0.48 11.53
CA ASP A 31 12.34 0.49 12.50
C ASP A 31 12.19 -0.59 13.59
N SER A 32 11.14 -1.41 13.54
CA SER A 32 10.94 -2.58 14.40
C SER A 32 10.97 -3.90 13.62
N ASP A 33 10.88 -3.85 12.29
CA ASP A 33 10.85 -5.01 11.39
C ASP A 33 12.29 -5.44 11.02
N ASN A 34 12.66 -6.68 11.33
CA ASN A 34 14.03 -7.18 11.14
C ASN A 34 14.44 -7.28 9.67
N GLU A 35 13.51 -7.65 8.79
CA GLU A 35 13.78 -7.79 7.35
C GLU A 35 13.98 -6.40 6.73
N VAL A 36 13.10 -5.47 7.07
CA VAL A 36 13.20 -4.06 6.63
C VAL A 36 14.49 -3.42 7.13
N LYS A 37 14.88 -3.66 8.40
CA LYS A 37 16.16 -3.19 8.95
C LYS A 37 17.35 -3.72 8.18
N ALA A 38 17.37 -5.02 7.87
CA ALA A 38 18.45 -5.62 7.11
C ALA A 38 18.61 -4.92 5.75
N ILE A 39 17.51 -4.62 5.06
CA ILE A 39 17.53 -3.88 3.80
C ILE A 39 18.07 -2.45 4.00
N LYS A 40 17.62 -1.72 5.04
CA LYS A 40 18.15 -0.38 5.35
C LYS A 40 19.66 -0.39 5.64
N GLU A 41 20.17 -1.39 6.36
CA GLU A 41 21.61 -1.53 6.61
C GLU A 41 22.40 -1.86 5.34
N LEU A 42 21.85 -2.68 4.43
CA LEU A 42 22.47 -2.93 3.13
C LEU A 42 22.54 -1.65 2.27
N LEU A 43 21.49 -0.82 2.30
CA LEU A 43 21.45 0.46 1.58
C LEU A 43 22.53 1.46 2.03
N ARG A 44 23.04 1.33 3.26
CA ARG A 44 24.17 2.16 3.73
C ARG A 44 25.50 1.81 3.07
N ILE A 45 25.62 0.59 2.56
CA ILE A 45 26.86 0.07 1.97
C ILE A 45 26.83 0.28 0.44
N SER A 46 25.71 -0.03 -0.19
CA SER A 46 25.54 0.09 -1.64
C SER A 46 24.07 0.20 -2.03
N ALA A 47 23.81 0.60 -3.28
CA ALA A 47 22.49 0.42 -3.87
C ALA A 47 22.04 -1.05 -3.77
N TYR A 48 20.76 -1.28 -3.49
CA TYR A 48 20.19 -2.61 -3.28
C TYR A 48 18.77 -2.68 -3.84
N GLU A 49 18.50 -3.64 -4.74
CA GLU A 49 17.15 -3.98 -5.26
C GLU A 49 16.20 -2.82 -5.59
N ASP A 50 16.72 -1.76 -6.21
CA ASP A 50 15.93 -0.56 -6.53
C ASP A 50 15.21 0.04 -5.30
N CYS A 51 15.83 -0.06 -4.12
CA CYS A 51 15.34 0.50 -2.87
C CYS A 51 16.06 1.81 -2.52
N CYS A 52 15.39 2.67 -1.76
CA CYS A 52 15.95 3.88 -1.16
C CYS A 52 15.26 4.15 0.19
N ASP A 53 15.92 4.88 1.09
CA ASP A 53 15.36 5.19 2.42
C ASP A 53 15.34 6.69 2.78
N PRO A 54 14.78 7.57 1.93
CA PRO A 54 14.71 9.00 2.21
C PRO A 54 14.04 9.27 3.56
N ASN A 55 14.68 10.10 4.39
CA ASN A 55 14.22 10.45 5.74
C ASN A 55 13.98 9.24 6.68
N GLY A 56 14.63 8.10 6.38
CA GLY A 56 14.56 6.87 7.17
C GLY A 56 13.30 6.04 6.95
N ILE A 57 12.54 6.29 5.87
CA ILE A 57 11.42 5.43 5.45
C ILE A 57 11.87 4.68 4.20
N LEU A 58 11.78 3.35 4.22
CA LEU A 58 12.15 2.50 3.10
C LEU A 58 11.07 2.53 1.99
N TYR A 59 11.52 2.79 0.77
CA TYR A 59 10.75 2.71 -0.46
C TYR A 59 11.40 1.69 -1.42
N LYS A 60 10.58 1.19 -2.35
CA LYS A 60 11.02 0.31 -3.46
C LYS A 60 10.49 0.86 -4.77
N PHE A 61 11.36 0.95 -5.77
CA PHE A 61 10.97 1.32 -7.13
C PHE A 61 10.43 0.09 -7.86
N VAL A 62 9.17 0.17 -8.30
CA VAL A 62 8.50 -0.90 -9.05
C VAL A 62 7.78 -0.26 -10.22
N GLU A 63 8.11 -0.69 -11.45
CA GLU A 63 7.47 -0.19 -12.69
C GLU A 63 7.44 1.35 -12.79
N GLY A 64 8.53 2.01 -12.36
CA GLY A 64 8.64 3.47 -12.38
C GLY A 64 7.89 4.21 -11.27
N LYS A 65 7.34 3.48 -10.27
CA LYS A 65 6.71 4.06 -9.09
C LYS A 65 7.58 3.87 -7.85
N GLU A 66 7.70 4.92 -7.04
CA GLU A 66 8.32 4.85 -5.72
C GLU A 66 7.25 4.44 -4.69
N LEU A 67 7.34 3.21 -4.18
CA LEU A 67 6.32 2.63 -3.32
C LEU A 67 6.85 2.46 -1.89
N VAL A 68 6.06 2.85 -0.89
CA VAL A 68 6.43 2.68 0.51
C VAL A 68 6.44 1.18 0.85
N VAL A 69 7.54 0.67 1.38
CA VAL A 69 7.60 -0.73 1.83
C VAL A 69 6.81 -0.88 3.12
N VAL A 70 5.81 -1.78 3.12
CA VAL A 70 4.97 -1.99 4.29
C VAL A 70 5.56 -3.12 5.17
N PRO A 71 5.90 -2.84 6.44
CA PRO A 71 6.39 -3.87 7.37
C PRO A 71 5.32 -4.92 7.66
N ASP A 72 5.71 -6.16 7.93
CA ASP A 72 4.81 -7.33 7.96
C ASP A 72 3.59 -7.12 8.90
N ASN A 73 3.84 -6.56 10.09
CA ASN A 73 2.83 -6.31 11.10
C ASN A 73 1.75 -5.28 10.69
N MET A 74 1.98 -4.44 9.68
CA MET A 74 1.03 -3.44 9.20
C MET A 74 0.29 -3.86 7.94
N GLN A 75 0.75 -4.88 7.21
CA GLN A 75 0.19 -5.24 5.91
C GLN A 75 -1.30 -5.60 5.98
N THR A 76 -1.70 -6.35 7.02
CA THR A 76 -3.11 -6.71 7.21
C THR A 76 -3.98 -5.48 7.48
N GLU A 77 -3.53 -4.56 8.34
CA GLU A 77 -4.26 -3.31 8.65
C GLU A 77 -4.43 -2.46 7.38
N ILE A 78 -3.36 -2.26 6.60
CA ILE A 78 -3.40 -1.45 5.38
C ILE A 78 -4.35 -2.06 4.33
N ILE A 79 -4.25 -3.36 4.06
CA ILE A 79 -5.10 -4.02 3.08
C ILE A 79 -6.57 -3.97 3.52
N ARG A 80 -6.84 -4.26 4.80
CA ARG A 80 -8.18 -4.19 5.38
C ARG A 80 -8.77 -2.79 5.25
N ASN A 81 -8.03 -1.76 5.63
CA ASN A 81 -8.49 -0.37 5.54
C ASN A 81 -8.79 0.05 4.09
N ALA A 82 -8.01 -0.42 3.12
CA ALA A 82 -8.28 -0.14 1.71
C ALA A 82 -9.56 -0.86 1.21
N HIS A 83 -9.79 -2.08 1.66
CA HIS A 83 -10.99 -2.85 1.33
C HIS A 83 -12.26 -2.25 1.98
N GLU A 84 -12.24 -2.04 3.30
CA GLU A 84 -13.42 -1.68 4.13
C GLU A 84 -13.97 -0.27 3.82
N ARG A 85 -13.22 0.61 3.15
CA ARG A 85 -13.70 1.92 2.68
C ARG A 85 -14.86 1.86 1.69
N GLY A 86 -15.01 0.75 0.98
CA GLY A 86 -16.09 0.58 0.00
C GLY A 86 -16.39 -0.87 -0.34
N HIS A 87 -15.92 -1.82 0.48
CA HIS A 87 -16.02 -3.26 0.26
C HIS A 87 -15.63 -3.66 -1.17
N THR A 88 -14.54 -3.07 -1.67
CA THR A 88 -14.10 -3.27 -3.05
C THR A 88 -13.55 -4.67 -3.26
N GLY A 89 -13.77 -5.24 -4.44
CA GLY A 89 -13.28 -6.58 -4.79
C GLY A 89 -11.77 -6.62 -5.04
N VAL A 90 -11.20 -7.84 -5.04
CA VAL A 90 -9.75 -8.13 -5.10
C VAL A 90 -9.00 -7.26 -6.11
N LYS A 91 -9.45 -7.26 -7.38
CA LYS A 91 -8.76 -6.53 -8.46
C LYS A 91 -8.65 -5.03 -8.19
N TYR A 92 -9.69 -4.43 -7.62
CA TYR A 92 -9.71 -3.01 -7.36
C TYR A 92 -8.86 -2.65 -6.14
N THR A 93 -9.00 -3.41 -5.05
CA THR A 93 -8.20 -3.21 -3.83
C THR A 93 -6.70 -3.40 -4.11
N GLU A 94 -6.34 -4.46 -4.85
CA GLU A 94 -4.96 -4.72 -5.28
C GLU A 94 -4.41 -3.54 -6.08
N LYS A 95 -5.12 -3.11 -7.13
CA LYS A 95 -4.69 -1.99 -7.98
C LYS A 95 -4.52 -0.71 -7.18
N HIS A 96 -5.44 -0.41 -6.28
CA HIS A 96 -5.38 0.79 -5.46
C HIS A 96 -4.15 0.80 -4.53
N LEU A 97 -3.81 -0.33 -3.92
CA LEU A 97 -2.66 -0.44 -3.04
C LEU A 97 -1.32 -0.35 -3.79
N GLN A 98 -1.26 -0.89 -5.02
CA GLN A 98 -0.05 -0.87 -5.87
C GLN A 98 0.38 0.52 -6.32
N ASP A 99 -0.47 1.54 -6.20
CA ASP A 99 -0.10 2.91 -6.51
C ASP A 99 0.74 3.59 -5.40
N TYR A 100 0.77 3.00 -4.20
CA TYR A 100 1.35 3.64 -3.01
C TYR A 100 2.27 2.73 -2.18
N TYR A 101 2.00 1.43 -2.16
CA TYR A 101 2.62 0.49 -1.23
C TYR A 101 3.25 -0.70 -1.94
N TYR A 102 4.44 -1.08 -1.48
CA TYR A 102 5.03 -2.36 -1.78
C TYR A 102 4.68 -3.36 -0.67
N ILE A 103 3.90 -4.38 -1.03
CA ILE A 103 3.51 -5.48 -0.15
C ILE A 103 3.85 -6.81 -0.84
N PRO A 104 4.75 -7.63 -0.29
CA PRO A 104 5.06 -8.95 -0.84
C PRO A 104 3.81 -9.84 -0.90
N LYS A 105 3.57 -10.46 -2.06
CA LYS A 105 2.41 -11.33 -2.32
C LYS A 105 1.06 -10.62 -2.10
N LEU A 106 0.98 -9.33 -2.45
CA LEU A 106 -0.19 -8.49 -2.24
C LEU A 106 -1.51 -9.16 -2.62
N ARG A 107 -1.61 -9.68 -3.85
CA ARG A 107 -2.84 -10.32 -4.35
C ARG A 107 -3.36 -11.43 -3.42
N GLN A 108 -2.48 -12.34 -3.00
CA GLN A 108 -2.83 -13.46 -2.13
C GLN A 108 -3.34 -12.97 -0.77
N LYS A 109 -2.73 -11.91 -0.24
CA LYS A 109 -3.13 -11.28 1.03
C LYS A 109 -4.49 -10.56 0.89
N VAL A 110 -4.72 -9.88 -0.23
CA VAL A 110 -6.01 -9.25 -0.54
C VAL A 110 -7.12 -10.30 -0.66
N GLU A 111 -6.90 -11.37 -1.44
CA GLU A 111 -7.85 -12.49 -1.58
C GLU A 111 -8.21 -13.10 -0.22
N LYS A 112 -7.19 -13.33 0.63
CA LYS A 112 -7.40 -13.83 2.00
C LYS A 112 -8.22 -12.87 2.85
N ILE A 113 -7.96 -11.56 2.80
CA ILE A 113 -8.68 -10.60 3.64
C ILE A 113 -10.14 -10.47 3.20
N ILE A 114 -10.38 -10.38 1.89
CA ILE A 114 -11.73 -10.21 1.34
C ILE A 114 -12.58 -11.47 1.55
N SER A 115 -12.01 -12.67 1.38
CA SER A 115 -12.70 -13.94 1.66
C SER A 115 -13.08 -14.14 3.13
N ASN A 116 -12.55 -13.31 4.04
CA ASN A 116 -12.90 -13.29 5.46
C ASN A 116 -13.71 -12.04 5.87
N CYS A 117 -14.15 -11.21 4.91
CA CYS A 117 -14.95 -10.02 5.22
C CYS A 117 -16.43 -10.38 5.38
N VAL A 118 -16.97 -10.22 6.60
CA VAL A 118 -18.38 -10.51 6.94
C VAL A 118 -19.37 -9.69 6.10
N HIS A 119 -19.00 -8.49 5.67
CA HIS A 119 -19.87 -7.63 4.85
C HIS A 119 -19.91 -8.02 3.37
N CYS A 120 -18.98 -8.86 2.91
CA CYS A 120 -18.87 -9.27 1.50
C CYS A 120 -19.35 -10.70 1.22
N ILE A 121 -19.63 -11.47 2.28
CA ILE A 121 -20.17 -12.84 2.23
C ILE A 121 -21.67 -12.77 2.43
#